data_AF-A0A7C1ELE5-F1
#
_entry.id   AF-A0A7C1ELE5-F1
#
_cell.length_a   1.000
_cell.length_b   1.000
_cell.length_c   1.000
_cell.angle_alpha   90.00
_cell.angle_beta   90.00
_cell.angle_gamma   90.00
#
_symmetry.space_group_name_H-M   'P 1'
#
loop_
_entity.id
_entity.type
_entity.pdbx_description
1 polymer ?
#
loop_
_entity_poly.entity_id
_entity_poly.type
_entity_poly.pdbx_seq_one_letter_code
_entity_poly.pdbx_strand_id
1 'polypeptide(L)'
;MTETLNYLKAKRIWAVPGIAVYGSLGAVELLLLRSEITPSSKRVIFETTVLGGVEQVLFYKDLVDFRGNQLPQRLKSPKVIVLQKSAVFAVVVGSEGEELFRLAKVSGTENTLVDLLIVEMG
;
A
#
# COMPACT_ATOMS: atom_id res chain seq x y z
N MET A 1 -30.23 11.03 -8.52
CA MET A 1 -28.77 10.93 -8.39
C MET A 1 -28.50 10.15 -7.10
N THR A 2 -28.59 8.82 -7.13
CA THR A 2 -28.57 7.95 -5.93
C THR A 2 -28.25 6.50 -6.32
N GLU A 3 -27.37 6.29 -7.31
CA GLU A 3 -26.97 4.95 -7.78
C GLU A 3 -25.71 4.42 -7.04
N THR A 4 -24.86 5.30 -6.53
CA THR A 4 -23.50 4.93 -6.08
C THR A 4 -23.45 4.16 -4.75
N LEU A 5 -24.45 4.33 -3.87
CA LEU A 5 -24.47 3.67 -2.55
C LEU A 5 -25.22 2.33 -2.53
N ASN A 6 -26.16 2.10 -3.46
CA ASN A 6 -27.00 0.90 -3.47
C ASN A 6 -26.25 -0.40 -3.85
N TYR A 7 -25.04 -0.28 -4.42
CA TYR A 7 -24.16 -1.43 -4.69
C TYR A 7 -23.51 -1.99 -3.41
N LEU A 8 -23.42 -1.20 -2.33
CA LEU A 8 -22.87 -1.64 -1.05
C LEU A 8 -23.95 -2.41 -0.27
N LYS A 9 -24.25 -3.65 -0.69
CA LYS A 9 -24.84 -4.69 0.19
C LYS A 9 -23.85 -5.15 1.27
N ALA A 10 -23.03 -4.23 1.76
CA ALA A 10 -22.00 -4.50 2.73
C ALA A 10 -22.65 -4.91 4.06
N LYS A 11 -22.23 -6.05 4.60
CA LYS A 11 -22.74 -6.51 5.89
C LYS A 11 -22.09 -5.74 7.04
N ARG A 12 -20.80 -5.41 6.89
CA ARG A 12 -20.02 -4.70 7.90
C ARG A 12 -19.07 -3.71 7.25
N ILE A 13 -18.90 -2.56 7.90
CA ILE A 13 -18.09 -1.44 7.42
C ILE A 13 -17.30 -0.90 8.60
N TRP A 14 -16.01 -0.63 8.40
CA TRP A 14 -15.12 0.00 9.36
C TRP A 14 -14.42 1.20 8.72
N ALA A 15 -14.34 2.29 9.47
CA ALA A 15 -13.49 3.41 9.13
C ALA A 15 -12.26 3.37 10.05
N VAL A 16 -11.07 3.26 9.46
CA VAL A 16 -9.79 3.13 10.15
C VAL A 16 -8.97 4.39 9.86
N PRO A 17 -8.82 5.31 10.84
CA PRO A 17 -8.15 6.57 10.59
C PRO A 17 -6.61 6.48 10.73
N GLY A 18 -5.90 7.37 10.03
CA GLY A 18 -4.52 7.74 10.38
C GLY A 18 -3.44 6.71 10.03
N ILE A 19 -3.62 5.94 8.97
CA ILE A 19 -2.63 4.97 8.50
C ILE A 19 -1.49 5.69 7.80
N ALA A 20 -0.28 5.53 8.33
CA ALA A 20 0.95 5.98 7.69
C ALA A 20 1.39 4.96 6.63
N VAL A 21 1.46 5.40 5.38
CA VAL A 21 1.91 4.60 4.24
C VAL A 21 3.35 4.99 3.89
N TYR A 22 4.27 4.05 4.07
CA TYR A 22 5.68 4.21 3.74
C TYR A 22 6.10 3.40 2.50
N GLY A 23 5.35 2.34 2.15
CA GLY A 23 5.57 1.57 0.93
C GLY A 23 5.41 2.44 -0.32
N SER A 24 6.13 2.11 -1.39
CA SER A 24 6.11 2.86 -2.66
C SER A 24 6.02 1.88 -3.83
N LEU A 25 5.17 2.17 -4.81
CA LEU A 25 5.16 1.52 -6.13
C LEU A 25 6.25 2.09 -7.03
N GLY A 26 6.62 3.35 -6.81
CA GLY A 26 7.78 3.95 -7.44
C GLY A 26 9.04 3.30 -6.91
N ALA A 27 9.64 2.43 -7.72
CA ALA A 27 11.04 2.05 -7.62
C ALA A 27 11.88 3.29 -7.92
N VAL A 28 12.81 3.65 -7.03
CA VAL A 28 13.90 4.54 -7.43
C VAL A 28 14.95 3.64 -8.07
N GLU A 29 15.06 3.67 -9.40
CA GLU A 29 16.17 3.05 -10.10
C GLU A 29 17.39 3.95 -9.98
N LEU A 30 18.36 3.54 -9.17
CA LEU A 30 19.67 4.18 -9.18
C LEU A 30 20.50 3.57 -10.31
N LEU A 31 20.97 4.43 -11.21
CA LEU A 31 22.04 4.09 -12.12
C LEU A 31 23.36 4.08 -11.35
N LEU A 32 23.93 2.90 -11.18
CA LEU A 32 25.23 2.67 -10.57
C LEU A 32 26.28 2.56 -11.67
N LEU A 33 27.36 3.31 -11.51
CA LEU A 33 28.55 3.19 -12.35
C LEU A 33 29.66 2.52 -11.53
N ARG A 34 30.03 1.30 -11.92
CA ARG A 34 31.15 0.59 -11.30
C ARG A 34 32.28 0.42 -12.30
N SER A 35 33.51 0.74 -11.90
CA SER A 35 34.70 0.35 -12.65
C SER A 35 35.30 -0.89 -12.00
N GLU A 36 35.69 -1.86 -12.83
CA GLU A 36 36.38 -3.06 -12.40
C GLU A 36 37.73 -3.13 -13.11
N ILE A 37 38.78 -3.26 -12.31
CA ILE A 37 40.16 -3.40 -12.77
C ILE A 37 40.66 -4.74 -12.24
N THR A 38 40.90 -5.67 -13.16
CA THR A 38 41.60 -6.93 -12.89
C THR A 38 42.95 -6.92 -13.60
N PRO A 39 43.90 -7.80 -13.24
CA PRO A 39 45.21 -7.85 -13.90
C PRO A 39 45.12 -8.03 -15.44
N SER A 40 44.02 -8.59 -15.94
CA SER A 40 43.78 -8.89 -17.36
C SER A 40 42.75 -8.00 -18.05
N SER A 41 41.99 -7.15 -17.34
CA SER A 41 40.95 -6.35 -17.97
C SER A 41 40.58 -5.09 -17.19
N LYS A 42 40.09 -4.08 -17.93
CA LYS A 42 39.46 -2.88 -17.37
C LYS A 42 38.08 -2.75 -18.00
N ARG A 43 37.04 -2.69 -17.16
CA ARG A 43 35.66 -2.52 -17.64
C ARG A 43 34.90 -1.49 -16.82
N VAL A 44 33.95 -0.85 -17.49
CA VAL A 44 32.95 0.03 -16.89
C VAL A 44 31.61 -0.71 -16.97
N ILE A 45 30.93 -0.83 -15.84
CA ILE A 45 29.67 -1.55 -15.70
C ILE A 45 28.61 -0.54 -15.28
N PHE A 46 27.51 -0.51 -16.03
CA PHE A 46 26.29 0.20 -15.66
C PHE A 46 25.35 -0.82 -15.04
N GLU A 47 24.97 -0.60 -13.79
CA GLU A 47 24.01 -1.44 -13.08
C GLU A 47 22.82 -0.58 -12.67
N THR A 48 21.63 -1.16 -12.66
CA THR A 48 20.44 -0.52 -12.11
C THR A 48 20.01 -1.28 -10.87
N THR A 49 19.89 -0.61 -9.74
CA THR A 49 19.30 -1.20 -8.54
C THR A 49 18.03 -0.46 -8.16
N VAL A 50 17.00 -1.24 -7.84
CA VAL A 50 15.74 -0.72 -7.32
C VAL A 50 15.92 -0.48 -5.83
N LEU A 51 15.96 0.78 -5.41
CA LEU A 51 15.90 1.17 -4.01
C LEU A 51 14.46 1.55 -3.64
N GLY A 52 13.94 0.94 -2.58
CA GLY A 52 12.52 1.03 -2.24
C GLY A 52 11.65 0.21 -3.21
N GLY A 53 10.34 0.14 -2.96
CA GLY A 53 9.46 -0.72 -3.75
C GLY A 53 8.69 -1.79 -2.95
N VAL A 54 8.83 -1.80 -1.62
CA VAL A 54 8.14 -2.80 -0.81
C VAL A 54 6.74 -2.29 -0.47
N GLU A 55 5.74 -2.96 -1.00
CA GLU A 55 4.34 -2.80 -0.61
C GLU A 55 4.23 -3.05 0.90
N GLN A 56 3.54 -2.16 1.60
CA GLN A 56 3.27 -2.30 3.02
C GLN A 56 2.14 -3.30 3.22
N VAL A 57 2.43 -4.41 3.89
CA VAL A 57 1.43 -5.41 4.25
C VAL A 57 0.72 -5.00 5.54
N LEU A 58 -0.60 -4.98 5.53
CA LEU A 58 -1.43 -4.71 6.70
C LEU A 58 -2.39 -5.87 6.94
N PHE A 59 -2.43 -6.36 8.18
CA PHE A 59 -3.37 -7.39 8.63
C PHE A 59 -4.58 -6.74 9.29
N TYR A 60 -5.79 -7.25 9.02
CA TYR A 60 -7.00 -6.67 9.60
C TYR A 60 -7.02 -6.73 11.13
N LYS A 61 -6.50 -7.81 11.73
CA LYS A 61 -6.41 -7.96 13.20
C LYS A 61 -5.64 -6.83 13.91
N ASP A 62 -4.74 -6.16 13.20
CA ASP A 62 -3.88 -5.12 13.77
C ASP A 62 -4.48 -3.72 13.56
N LEU A 63 -5.63 -3.63 12.88
CA LEU A 63 -6.32 -2.37 12.62
C LEU A 63 -7.39 -2.10 13.66
N VAL A 64 -7.55 -0.81 13.97
CA VAL A 64 -8.51 -0.30 14.94
C VAL A 64 -9.42 0.71 14.25
N ASP A 65 -10.73 0.54 14.39
CA ASP A 65 -11.69 1.48 13.83
C ASP A 65 -11.69 2.81 14.60
N PHE A 66 -12.38 3.82 14.06
CA PHE A 66 -12.51 5.14 14.69
C PHE A 66 -13.18 5.12 16.08
N ARG A 67 -13.82 4.02 16.47
CA ARG A 67 -14.46 3.81 17.78
C ARG A 67 -13.55 3.07 18.76
N GLY A 68 -12.37 2.65 18.34
CA GLY A 68 -11.43 1.88 19.17
C GLY A 68 -11.63 0.36 19.10
N ASN A 69 -12.48 -0.16 18.22
CA ASN A 69 -12.68 -1.60 18.07
C ASN A 69 -11.62 -2.19 17.14
N GLN A 70 -11.03 -3.32 17.53
CA GLN A 70 -10.19 -4.11 16.63
C GLN A 70 -11.03 -4.75 15.53
N LEU A 71 -10.47 -4.78 14.31
CA LEU A 71 -11.08 -5.51 13.21
C LEU A 71 -10.84 -7.03 13.38
N PRO A 72 -11.76 -7.88 12.88
CA PRO A 72 -11.56 -9.33 12.90
C PRO A 72 -10.35 -9.76 12.07
N GLN A 73 -9.73 -10.87 12.47
CA GLN A 73 -8.58 -11.42 11.75
C GLN A 73 -8.91 -11.83 10.30
N ARG A 74 -10.16 -12.23 10.03
CA ARG A 74 -10.63 -12.62 8.71
C ARG A 74 -11.91 -11.86 8.34
N LEU A 75 -11.94 -11.36 7.11
CA LEU A 75 -13.08 -10.71 6.47
C LEU A 75 -13.44 -11.47 5.20
N LYS A 76 -14.73 -11.65 4.94
CA LYS A 76 -15.20 -12.31 3.72
C LYS A 76 -15.35 -11.33 2.56
N SER A 77 -14.57 -11.55 1.50
CA SER A 77 -14.54 -10.69 0.30
C SER A 77 -14.40 -9.19 0.66
N PRO A 78 -13.32 -8.80 1.36
CA PRO A 78 -13.14 -7.43 1.78
C PRO A 78 -12.87 -6.50 0.59
N LYS A 79 -13.26 -5.25 0.75
CA LYS A 79 -12.87 -4.15 -0.11
C LYS A 79 -12.31 -3.02 0.72
N VAL A 80 -11.15 -2.51 0.30
CA VAL A 80 -10.44 -1.44 1.01
C VAL A 80 -10.42 -0.21 0.12
N ILE A 81 -11.04 0.87 0.60
CA ILE A 81 -11.09 2.15 -0.08
C ILE A 81 -10.15 3.10 0.65
N VAL A 82 -9.17 3.65 -0.07
CA VAL A 82 -8.19 4.59 0.48
C VAL A 82 -8.72 6.02 0.39
N LEU A 83 -8.82 6.69 1.53
CA LEU A 83 -9.22 8.08 1.65
C LEU A 83 -7.96 8.92 1.88
N GLN A 84 -7.53 9.66 0.86
CA GLN A 84 -6.29 10.43 0.90
C GLN A 84 -6.42 11.62 1.88
N LYS A 85 -5.41 11.81 2.74
CA LYS A 85 -5.30 13.03 3.58
C LYS A 85 -4.11 13.92 3.20
N SER A 86 -3.26 13.45 2.29
CA SER A 86 -2.08 14.17 1.83
C SER A 86 -2.03 14.21 0.30
N ALA A 87 -1.12 15.02 -0.26
CA ALA A 87 -0.95 15.17 -1.71
C ALA A 87 -0.36 13.93 -2.40
N VAL A 88 0.38 13.10 -1.65
CA VAL A 88 0.94 11.84 -2.15
C VAL A 88 -0.13 10.75 -2.09
N PHE A 89 -0.53 10.26 -3.25
CA PHE A 89 -1.56 9.22 -3.40
C PHE A 89 -1.04 7.85 -2.95
N ALA A 90 -1.80 7.18 -2.10
CA ALA A 90 -1.62 5.75 -1.80
C ALA A 90 -2.74 4.90 -2.41
N VAL A 91 -2.42 3.67 -2.78
CA VAL A 91 -3.34 2.73 -3.42
C VAL A 91 -3.19 1.34 -2.79
N VAL A 92 -4.28 0.58 -2.84
CA VAL A 92 -4.24 -0.86 -2.55
C VAL A 92 -3.51 -1.54 -3.72
N VAL A 93 -2.55 -2.40 -3.39
CA VAL A 93 -1.74 -3.11 -4.38
C VAL A 93 -2.25 -4.53 -4.55
N GLY A 94 -2.57 -4.90 -5.79
CA GLY A 94 -3.18 -6.19 -6.11
C GLY A 94 -4.63 -6.29 -5.58
N SER A 95 -4.99 -7.47 -5.11
CA SER A 95 -6.32 -7.77 -4.56
C SER A 95 -6.30 -7.86 -3.03
N GLU A 96 -7.39 -7.48 -2.38
CA GLU A 96 -7.58 -7.67 -0.95
C GLU A 96 -7.78 -9.15 -0.61
N GLY A 97 -6.94 -9.68 0.27
CA GLY A 97 -7.09 -11.03 0.84
C GLY A 97 -8.04 -11.01 2.03
N GLU A 98 -8.43 -12.20 2.50
CA GLU A 98 -9.33 -12.33 3.65
C GLU A 98 -8.68 -11.91 4.98
N GLU A 99 -7.35 -12.00 5.10
CA GLU A 99 -6.61 -11.69 6.33
C GLU A 99 -5.82 -10.38 6.26
N LEU A 100 -5.42 -10.00 5.06
CA LEU A 100 -4.50 -8.89 4.82
C LEU A 100 -4.76 -8.24 3.47
N PHE A 101 -4.23 -7.04 3.33
CA PHE A 101 -4.11 -6.33 2.08
C PHE A 101 -2.78 -5.60 2.04
N ARG A 102 -2.45 -5.03 0.89
CA ARG A 102 -1.18 -4.33 0.67
C ARG A 102 -1.45 -2.90 0.25
N LEU A 103 -0.67 -1.97 0.77
CA LEU A 103 -0.74 -0.55 0.46
C LEU A 103 0.61 -0.05 -0.04
N ALA A 104 0.59 0.87 -0.99
CA ALA A 104 1.78 1.60 -1.39
C ALA A 104 1.42 2.98 -1.93
N LYS A 105 2.36 3.91 -1.82
CA LYS A 105 2.32 5.21 -2.48
C LYS A 105 2.58 5.04 -3.97
N VAL A 106 1.89 5.80 -4.82
CA VAL A 106 2.12 5.77 -6.27
C VAL A 106 3.48 6.37 -6.61
N SER A 107 3.84 7.48 -5.98
CA SER A 107 5.10 8.20 -6.21
C SER A 107 5.44 9.09 -5.02
N GLY A 108 6.72 9.41 -4.83
CA GLY A 108 7.17 10.36 -3.82
C GLY A 108 7.98 9.70 -2.70
N THR A 109 8.91 10.48 -2.15
CA THR A 109 9.86 10.02 -1.13
C THR A 109 9.29 10.12 0.29
N GLU A 110 8.35 11.03 0.51
CA GLU A 110 7.73 11.29 1.82
C GLU A 110 6.68 10.24 2.18
N ASN A 111 6.53 9.95 3.48
CA ASN A 111 5.40 9.15 3.97
C ASN A 111 4.10 9.92 3.80
N THR A 112 3.01 9.20 3.55
CA THR A 112 1.68 9.80 3.42
C THR A 112 0.74 9.27 4.49
N LEU A 113 -0.24 10.07 4.88
CA LEU A 113 -1.30 9.66 5.80
C LEU A 113 -2.59 9.46 5.03
N VAL A 114 -3.26 8.34 5.30
CA VAL A 114 -4.56 8.02 4.72
C VAL A 114 -5.52 7.51 5.79
N ASP A 115 -6.80 7.70 5.58
CA ASP A 115 -7.82 6.93 6.27
C ASP A 115 -8.25 5.78 5.35
N LEU A 116 -8.74 4.69 5.93
CA LEU A 116 -9.25 3.54 5.19
C LEU A 116 -10.72 3.33 5.50
N LEU A 117 -11.50 3.06 4.46
CA LEU A 117 -12.84 2.52 4.59
C LEU A 117 -12.80 1.06 4.16
N ILE A 118 -12.96 0.15 5.12
CA ILE A 118 -12.91 -1.29 4.93
C ILE A 118 -14.34 -1.82 4.95
N VAL A 119 -14.69 -2.60 3.93
CA VAL A 119 -16.05 -3.07 3.68
C VAL A 119 -16.03 -4.58 3.52
N GLU A 120 -16.88 -5.30 4.25
CA GLU A 120 -17.10 -6.74 4.08
C GLU A 120 -18.35 -6.98 3.23
N MET A 121 -18.14 -7.50 2.00
CA MET A 121 -19.21 -7.65 1.01
C MET A 121 -20.06 -8.92 1.22
N GLY A 122 -19.57 -9.91 1.97
CA GLY A 122 -20.39 -10.92 2.65
C GLY A 122 -20.61 -12.27 1.98
#